data_AF-A0A940C6T3-F1
#
_entry.id   AF-A0A940C6T3-F1
#
_cell.length_a   1.000
_cell.length_b   1.000
_cell.length_c   1.000
_cell.angle_alpha   90.00
_cell.angle_beta   90.00
_cell.angle_gamma   90.00
#
_symmetry.space_group_name_H-M   'P 1'
#
loop_
_entity.id
_entity.type
_entity.pdbx_description
1 polymer ?
#
loop_
_entity_poly.entity_id
_entity_poly.type
_entity_poly.pdbx_seq_one_letter_code
_entity_poly.pdbx_strand_id
1 'polypeptide(L)'
;MKSKIESTLGLPFELIEIDKSGERFVFAFKCFDDDQSDYSIKKGGVTGKFEISYRGHGIDSGFLCDLTVGNVHQFYLDLDNAYNIQLGKHTKVTLQDYSKERSLLSFSFDKLGHCFVSGCFKNKDYGCRNGICFDDIQIDQTEIPRMLSAMKKLFDELERIQGHSDFY
;
A
#
# COMPACT_ATOMS: atom_id res chain seq x y z
N MET A 1 -23.84 10.27 22.19
CA MET A 1 -22.53 10.80 21.77
C MET A 1 -21.90 9.76 20.89
N LYS A 2 -21.46 10.09 19.67
CA LYS A 2 -20.59 9.19 18.89
C LYS A 2 -19.22 9.22 19.56
N SER A 3 -18.75 8.10 20.09
CA SER A 3 -17.37 7.99 20.54
C SER A 3 -16.48 8.19 19.31
N LYS A 4 -15.54 9.13 19.40
CA LYS A 4 -14.55 9.33 18.34
C LYS A 4 -13.53 8.21 18.50
N ILE A 5 -13.47 7.32 17.52
CA ILE A 5 -12.42 6.30 17.46
C ILE A 5 -11.11 7.02 17.18
N GLU A 6 -10.15 6.91 18.11
CA GLU A 6 -8.84 7.52 17.95
C GLU A 6 -7.85 6.46 17.45
N SER A 7 -7.19 6.78 16.33
CA SER A 7 -6.04 6.05 15.83
C SER A 7 -4.80 6.40 16.65
N THR A 8 -4.02 5.39 17.00
CA THR A 8 -2.70 5.54 17.61
C THR A 8 -1.60 5.79 16.57
N LEU A 9 -1.89 5.53 15.29
CA LEU A 9 -0.98 5.82 14.18
C LEU A 9 -0.94 7.33 13.90
N GLY A 10 0.27 7.86 13.76
CA GLY A 10 0.48 9.17 13.14
C GLY A 10 0.12 9.09 11.65
N LEU A 11 -0.85 9.92 11.22
CA LEU A 11 -1.32 9.96 9.84
C LEU A 11 -0.74 11.18 9.10
N PRO A 12 -0.39 11.06 7.80
CA PRO A 12 -0.39 9.82 7.02
C PRO A 12 0.67 8.82 7.53
N PHE A 13 0.31 7.54 7.50
CA PHE A 13 1.16 6.45 7.97
C PHE A 13 1.81 5.73 6.78
N GLU A 14 3.11 5.90 6.62
CA GLU A 14 3.88 5.34 5.50
C GLU A 14 4.00 3.82 5.60
N LEU A 15 3.61 3.13 4.53
CA LEU A 15 3.68 1.67 4.41
C LEU A 15 4.89 1.24 3.61
N ILE A 16 5.15 1.95 2.51
CA ILE A 16 6.31 1.75 1.65
C ILE A 16 6.90 3.11 1.36
N GLU A 17 8.20 3.22 1.57
CA GLU A 17 8.99 4.36 1.16
C GLU A 17 10.25 3.82 0.48
N ILE A 18 10.48 4.27 -0.74
CA ILE A 18 11.66 3.96 -1.54
C ILE A 18 12.30 5.29 -1.88
N ASP A 19 13.57 5.46 -1.54
CA ASP A 19 14.37 6.62 -1.91
C ASP A 19 15.69 6.14 -2.51
N LYS A 20 15.79 6.20 -3.83
CA LYS A 20 16.93 5.67 -4.57
C LYS A 20 17.18 6.45 -5.85
N SER A 21 18.44 6.70 -6.15
CA SER A 21 18.86 7.26 -7.46
C SER A 21 18.20 8.59 -7.84
N GLY A 22 17.78 9.39 -6.85
CA GLY A 22 17.06 10.65 -7.09
C GLY A 22 15.57 10.48 -7.35
N GLU A 23 15.05 9.27 -7.19
CA GLU A 23 13.64 8.93 -7.22
C GLU A 23 13.15 8.61 -5.81
N ARG A 24 11.98 9.14 -5.45
CA ARG A 24 11.30 8.84 -4.19
C ARG A 24 9.87 8.40 -4.46
N PHE A 25 9.52 7.20 -4.03
CA PHE A 25 8.16 6.67 -4.06
C PHE A 25 7.66 6.47 -2.63
N VAL A 26 6.45 6.93 -2.34
CA VAL A 26 5.77 6.74 -1.05
C VAL A 26 4.37 6.19 -1.29
N PHE A 27 4.05 5.12 -0.57
CA PHE A 27 2.71 4.58 -0.43
C PHE A 27 2.32 4.63 1.05
N ALA A 28 1.29 5.42 1.36
CA ALA A 28 0.89 5.70 2.73
C ALA A 28 -0.61 5.52 2.94
N PHE A 29 -0.98 5.09 4.14
CA PHE A 29 -2.36 5.13 4.60
C PHE A 29 -2.67 6.53 5.15
N LYS A 30 -3.62 7.24 4.54
CA LYS A 30 -3.90 8.64 4.88
C LYS A 30 -4.98 8.80 5.93
N CYS A 31 -6.11 8.12 5.76
CA CYS A 31 -7.21 8.16 6.71
C CYS A 31 -8.15 6.98 6.53
N PHE A 32 -8.91 6.71 7.59
CA PHE A 32 -10.07 5.82 7.53
C PHE A 32 -11.19 6.53 6.75
N ASP A 33 -12.05 5.76 6.08
CA ASP A 33 -13.22 6.32 5.40
C ASP A 33 -14.33 6.65 6.43
N ASP A 34 -14.88 7.86 6.37
CA ASP A 34 -15.82 8.38 7.39
C ASP A 34 -17.25 7.81 7.23
N ASP A 35 -17.59 7.27 6.05
CA ASP A 35 -18.93 6.80 5.68
C ASP A 35 -19.03 5.27 5.60
N GLN A 36 -18.48 4.56 6.59
CA GLN A 36 -18.57 3.10 6.63
C GLN A 36 -19.90 2.62 7.20
N SER A 37 -20.54 1.70 6.47
CA SER A 37 -21.71 0.98 7.00
C SER A 37 -21.30 -0.13 7.96
N ASP A 38 -22.11 -0.38 8.99
CA ASP A 38 -21.94 -1.50 9.94
C ASP A 38 -21.77 -2.86 9.24
N TYR A 39 -22.34 -3.01 8.04
CA TYR A 39 -22.21 -4.20 7.21
C TYR A 39 -20.80 -4.36 6.62
N SER A 40 -20.21 -3.28 6.09
CA SER A 40 -18.84 -3.28 5.56
C SER A 40 -17.85 -3.62 6.67
N ILE A 41 -18.07 -3.04 7.85
CA ILE A 41 -17.32 -3.30 9.08
C ILE A 41 -17.34 -4.79 9.46
N LYS A 42 -18.53 -5.39 9.58
CA LYS A 42 -18.72 -6.81 9.97
C LYS A 42 -18.20 -7.82 8.94
N LYS A 43 -17.87 -7.37 7.72
CA LYS A 43 -17.32 -8.20 6.64
C LYS A 43 -15.83 -7.94 6.37
N GLY A 44 -15.13 -7.20 7.24
CA GLY A 44 -13.71 -6.86 7.05
C GLY A 44 -13.45 -5.79 5.98
N GLY A 45 -14.50 -5.07 5.58
CA GLY A 45 -14.51 -4.03 4.56
C GLY A 45 -14.27 -2.63 5.11
N VAL A 46 -13.28 -2.46 5.99
CA VAL A 46 -12.79 -1.10 6.28
C VAL A 46 -12.12 -0.57 5.01
N THR A 47 -12.71 0.48 4.44
CA THR A 47 -12.14 1.23 3.32
C THR A 47 -11.22 2.30 3.90
N GLY A 48 -9.97 2.32 3.43
CA GLY A 48 -8.98 3.31 3.79
C GLY A 48 -8.64 4.15 2.56
N LYS A 49 -8.29 5.42 2.77
CA LYS A 49 -7.74 6.25 1.69
C LYS A 49 -6.23 6.11 1.70
N PHE A 50 -5.68 5.64 0.59
CA PHE A 50 -4.23 5.50 0.42
C PHE A 50 -3.70 6.65 -0.42
N GLU A 51 -2.62 7.26 0.05
CA GLU A 51 -1.89 8.28 -0.69
C GLU A 51 -0.70 7.65 -1.39
N ILE A 52 -0.52 8.05 -2.65
CA ILE A 52 0.62 7.68 -3.47
C ILE A 52 1.34 8.96 -3.84
N SER A 53 2.63 9.01 -3.59
CA SER A 53 3.48 10.12 -3.98
C SER A 53 4.71 9.60 -4.71
N TYR A 54 5.13 10.33 -5.74
CA TYR A 54 6.32 10.02 -6.51
C TYR A 54 7.02 11.30 -6.93
N ARG A 55 8.33 11.33 -6.69
CA ARG A 55 9.24 12.37 -7.16
C ARG A 55 10.38 11.71 -7.93
N GLY A 56 10.57 12.07 -9.20
CA GLY A 56 11.61 11.48 -10.04
C GLY A 56 11.40 11.86 -11.50
N HIS A 57 12.46 11.86 -12.32
CA HIS A 57 12.37 12.16 -13.76
C HIS A 57 11.62 13.46 -14.13
N GLY A 58 11.74 14.51 -13.31
CA GLY A 58 11.04 15.78 -13.52
C GLY A 58 9.55 15.77 -13.14
N ILE A 59 9.08 14.68 -12.54
CA ILE A 59 7.74 14.52 -11.95
C ILE A 59 7.87 14.75 -10.44
N ASP A 60 6.95 15.52 -9.87
CA ASP A 60 6.67 15.58 -8.43
C ASP A 60 5.15 15.60 -8.29
N SER A 61 4.58 14.47 -7.89
CA SER A 61 3.14 14.26 -7.90
C SER A 61 2.70 13.41 -6.72
N GLY A 62 1.49 13.66 -6.23
CA GLY A 62 0.83 12.79 -5.27
C GLY A 62 -0.68 12.86 -5.41
N PHE A 63 -1.35 11.73 -5.21
CA PHE A 63 -2.81 11.64 -5.26
C PHE A 63 -3.34 10.50 -4.39
N LEU A 64 -4.64 10.54 -4.14
CA LEU A 64 -5.35 9.48 -3.45
C LEU A 64 -5.71 8.35 -4.41
N CYS A 65 -5.36 7.13 -4.04
CA CYS A 65 -5.71 5.94 -4.78
C CYS A 65 -6.76 5.13 -4.02
N ASP A 66 -7.80 4.73 -4.75
CA ASP A 66 -8.81 3.82 -4.24
C ASP A 66 -8.24 2.40 -4.20
N LEU A 67 -7.75 1.99 -3.03
CA LEU A 67 -7.32 0.64 -2.74
C LEU A 67 -8.10 0.13 -1.53
N THR A 68 -8.46 -1.15 -1.56
CA THR A 68 -9.10 -1.78 -0.39
C THR A 68 -8.02 -2.26 0.57
N VAL A 69 -8.30 -2.18 1.87
CA VAL A 69 -7.43 -2.75 2.91
C VAL A 69 -7.19 -4.24 2.66
N GLY A 70 -8.21 -4.97 2.19
CA GLY A 70 -8.08 -6.38 1.82
C GLY A 70 -7.02 -6.64 0.75
N ASN A 71 -6.91 -5.78 -0.26
CA ASN A 71 -5.89 -5.92 -1.31
C ASN A 71 -4.50 -5.66 -0.75
N VAL A 72 -4.36 -4.65 0.10
CA VAL A 72 -3.09 -4.33 0.76
C VAL A 72 -2.69 -5.46 1.72
N HIS A 73 -3.65 -6.08 2.41
CA HIS A 73 -3.40 -7.22 3.30
C HIS A 73 -2.96 -8.47 2.52
N GLN A 74 -3.64 -8.80 1.41
CA GLN A 74 -3.21 -9.91 0.56
C GLN A 74 -1.81 -9.65 -0.02
N PHE A 75 -1.54 -8.43 -0.49
CA PHE A 75 -0.21 -8.04 -0.95
C PHE A 75 0.85 -8.19 0.13
N TYR A 76 0.57 -7.79 1.38
CA TYR A 76 1.46 -8.01 2.52
C TYR A 76 1.81 -9.48 2.72
N LEU A 77 0.80 -10.37 2.71
CA LEU A 77 1.02 -11.82 2.86
C LEU A 77 1.85 -12.38 1.69
N ASP A 78 1.53 -11.97 0.46
CA ASP A 78 2.25 -12.42 -0.73
C ASP A 78 3.71 -11.94 -0.73
N LEU A 79 3.96 -10.70 -0.27
CA LEU A 79 5.31 -10.13 -0.17
C LEU A 79 6.12 -10.81 0.93
N ASP A 80 5.53 -11.05 2.11
CA ASP A 80 6.20 -11.79 3.19
C ASP A 80 6.56 -13.21 2.75
N ASN A 81 5.63 -13.90 2.09
CA ASN A 81 5.89 -15.21 1.51
C ASN A 81 7.00 -15.17 0.45
N ALA A 82 6.97 -14.20 -0.47
CA ALA A 82 7.99 -14.08 -1.52
C ALA A 82 9.38 -13.78 -0.95
N TYR A 83 9.45 -12.96 0.10
CA TYR A 83 10.69 -12.66 0.82
C TYR A 83 11.25 -13.90 1.55
N ASN A 84 10.38 -14.68 2.21
CA ASN A 84 10.78 -15.84 3.02
C ASN A 84 11.09 -17.11 2.19
N ILE A 85 10.45 -17.33 1.04
CA ILE A 85 10.54 -18.58 0.25
C ILE A 85 11.83 -18.69 -0.60
N GLN A 86 12.78 -17.76 -0.42
CA GLN A 86 14.14 -17.72 -1.01
C GLN A 86 14.27 -16.99 -2.35
N LEU A 87 15.11 -15.95 -2.31
CA LEU A 87 16.34 -15.81 -3.13
C LEU A 87 16.59 -17.02 -4.06
N GLY A 88 16.32 -16.87 -5.36
CA GLY A 88 16.66 -17.88 -6.39
C GLY A 88 15.52 -18.25 -7.34
N LYS A 89 14.26 -17.96 -6.99
CA LYS A 89 13.12 -18.09 -7.91
C LYS A 89 12.66 -16.73 -8.39
N HIS A 90 12.52 -16.58 -9.71
CA HIS A 90 11.92 -15.40 -10.29
C HIS A 90 10.48 -15.25 -9.78
N THR A 91 10.27 -14.35 -8.83
CA THR A 91 9.00 -14.19 -8.12
C THR A 91 8.53 -12.77 -8.29
N LYS A 92 7.24 -12.58 -8.58
CA LYS A 92 6.63 -11.26 -8.72
C LYS A 92 5.38 -11.20 -7.85
N VAL A 93 5.33 -10.20 -6.97
CA VAL A 93 4.19 -9.89 -6.12
C VAL A 93 3.59 -8.59 -6.60
N THR A 94 2.26 -8.48 -6.58
CA THR A 94 1.57 -7.34 -7.17
C THR A 94 0.38 -6.90 -6.34
N LEU A 95 0.41 -5.65 -5.87
CA LEU A 95 -0.77 -4.95 -5.36
C LEU A 95 -1.55 -4.43 -6.56
N GLN A 96 -2.81 -4.85 -6.70
CA GLN A 96 -3.69 -4.42 -7.78
C GLN A 96 -5.03 -3.91 -7.21
N ASP A 97 -5.63 -2.91 -7.85
CA ASP A 97 -7.06 -2.63 -7.69
C ASP A 97 -7.87 -3.65 -8.53
N TYR A 98 -9.02 -4.10 -8.00
CA TYR A 98 -9.94 -5.03 -8.70
C TYR A 98 -10.82 -4.34 -9.75
N SER A 99 -10.80 -3.01 -9.83
CA SER A 99 -11.42 -2.30 -10.96
C SER A 99 -10.62 -2.59 -12.25
N LYS A 100 -11.31 -2.80 -13.37
CA LYS A 100 -10.74 -3.30 -14.64
C LYS A 100 -9.61 -2.43 -15.25
N GLU A 101 -9.25 -1.29 -14.65
CA GLU A 101 -8.18 -0.42 -15.13
C GLU A 101 -7.27 0.19 -14.02
N ARG A 102 -6.09 -0.42 -13.87
CA ARG A 102 -4.74 0.19 -13.76
C ARG A 102 -4.38 1.06 -12.54
N SER A 103 -4.30 0.43 -11.37
CA SER A 103 -3.33 0.81 -10.33
C SER A 103 -2.57 -0.44 -9.88
N LEU A 104 -1.25 -0.40 -9.98
CA LEU A 104 -0.40 -1.56 -9.78
C LEU A 104 0.91 -1.17 -9.07
N LEU A 105 1.28 -1.91 -8.02
CA LEU A 105 2.62 -1.89 -7.44
C LEU A 105 3.19 -3.29 -7.52
N SER A 106 4.39 -3.43 -8.08
CA SER A 106 5.04 -4.73 -8.27
C SER A 106 6.37 -4.80 -7.54
N PHE A 107 6.59 -5.90 -6.84
CA PHE A 107 7.90 -6.29 -6.31
C PHE A 107 8.34 -7.54 -7.06
N SER A 108 9.45 -7.46 -7.76
CA SER A 108 10.02 -8.56 -8.52
C SER A 108 11.38 -8.95 -7.94
N PHE A 109 11.60 -10.24 -7.75
CA PHE A 109 12.85 -10.81 -7.23
C PHE A 109 13.49 -11.62 -8.34
N ASP A 110 14.73 -11.28 -8.71
CA ASP A 110 15.47 -12.05 -9.71
C ASP A 110 16.13 -13.30 -9.08
N LYS A 111 16.78 -14.11 -9.92
CA LYS A 111 17.47 -15.33 -9.47
C LYS A 111 18.71 -15.06 -8.61
N LEU A 112 19.25 -13.84 -8.66
CA LEU A 112 20.40 -13.41 -7.87
C LEU A 112 19.96 -12.78 -6.54
N GLY A 113 18.67 -12.54 -6.36
CA GLY A 113 18.10 -11.94 -5.17
C GLY A 113 17.95 -10.43 -5.22
N HIS A 114 18.16 -9.80 -6.38
CA HIS A 114 17.87 -8.39 -6.53
C HIS A 114 16.36 -8.16 -6.50
N CYS A 115 15.96 -7.13 -5.77
CA CYS A 115 14.58 -6.69 -5.69
C CYS A 115 14.38 -5.46 -6.59
N PHE A 116 13.37 -5.53 -7.44
CA PHE A 116 12.96 -4.46 -8.33
C PHE A 116 11.53 -4.06 -8.00
N VAL A 117 11.29 -2.75 -7.85
CA VAL A 117 9.97 -2.20 -7.59
C VAL A 117 9.56 -1.32 -8.76
N SER A 118 8.38 -1.60 -9.30
CA SER A 118 7.75 -0.77 -10.33
C SER A 118 6.31 -0.50 -9.96
N GLY A 119 5.80 0.64 -10.41
CA GLY A 119 4.44 1.06 -10.10
C GLY A 119 3.80 1.81 -11.24
N CYS A 120 2.49 1.65 -11.41
CA CYS A 120 1.71 2.44 -12.34
C CYS A 120 0.32 2.64 -11.78
N PHE A 121 0.04 3.87 -11.36
CA PHE A 121 -1.15 4.28 -10.65
C PHE A 121 -1.86 5.36 -11.44
N LYS A 122 -3.17 5.19 -11.62
CA LYS A 122 -4.01 6.19 -12.27
C LYS A 122 -4.81 6.98 -11.26
N ASN A 123 -4.94 8.28 -11.53
CA ASN A 123 -5.91 9.11 -10.84
C ASN A 123 -7.28 9.03 -11.53
N LYS A 124 -8.33 8.63 -10.80
CA LYS A 124 -9.70 8.55 -11.31
C LYS A 124 -10.29 9.91 -11.67
N ASP A 125 -9.87 10.98 -10.99
CA ASP A 125 -10.42 12.33 -11.14
C ASP A 125 -9.99 13.03 -12.45
N TYR A 126 -8.99 12.49 -13.17
CA TYR A 126 -8.41 13.10 -14.38
C TYR A 126 -8.61 12.27 -15.65
N GLY A 127 -9.59 11.36 -15.69
CA GLY A 127 -9.96 10.63 -16.92
C GLY A 127 -8.81 9.82 -17.53
N CYS A 128 -8.03 9.12 -16.69
CA CYS A 128 -6.91 8.27 -17.08
C CYS A 128 -5.70 8.97 -17.74
N ARG A 129 -5.64 10.32 -17.77
CA ARG A 129 -4.52 11.06 -18.40
C ARG A 129 -3.37 11.39 -17.47
N ASN A 130 -3.64 11.48 -16.16
CA ASN A 130 -2.64 11.80 -15.14
C ASN A 130 -2.47 10.60 -14.20
N GLY A 131 -1.26 10.09 -14.11
CA GLY A 131 -0.89 8.97 -13.27
C GLY A 131 0.60 8.99 -12.94
N ILE A 132 0.97 8.27 -11.89
CA ILE A 132 2.37 8.01 -11.53
C ILE A 132 2.71 6.66 -12.11
N CYS A 133 3.63 6.60 -13.08
CA CYS A 133 4.24 5.34 -13.48
C CYS A 133 5.75 5.49 -13.43
N PHE A 134 6.40 4.51 -12.81
CA PHE A 134 7.85 4.43 -12.69
C PHE A 134 8.27 3.00 -13.01
N ASP A 135 9.39 2.89 -13.71
CA ASP A 135 9.98 1.62 -14.11
C ASP A 135 10.74 0.97 -12.94
N ASP A 136 11.39 -0.16 -13.19
CA ASP A 136 12.02 -0.97 -12.16
C ASP A 136 13.12 -0.22 -11.40
N ILE A 137 12.80 0.23 -10.19
CA ILE A 137 13.75 0.76 -9.20
C ILE A 137 14.35 -0.42 -8.45
N GLN A 138 15.66 -0.62 -8.57
CA GLN A 138 16.36 -1.64 -7.78
C GLN A 138 16.53 -1.17 -6.33
N ILE A 139 15.94 -1.91 -5.39
CA ILE A 139 16.04 -1.63 -3.95
C ILE A 139 16.89 -2.68 -3.23
N ASP A 140 17.41 -2.31 -2.06
CA ASP A 140 18.01 -3.28 -1.16
C ASP A 140 16.90 -4.10 -0.50
N GLN A 141 16.98 -5.43 -0.62
CA GLN A 141 15.99 -6.34 -0.02
C GLN A 141 15.90 -6.22 1.52
N THR A 142 16.91 -5.65 2.17
CA THR A 142 16.87 -5.34 3.60
C THR A 142 15.85 -4.27 3.97
N GLU A 143 15.30 -3.54 2.99
CA GLU A 143 14.19 -2.61 3.19
C GLU A 143 12.84 -3.32 3.35
N ILE A 144 12.69 -4.55 2.84
CA ILE A 144 11.42 -5.30 2.86
C ILE A 144 10.92 -5.57 4.28
N PRO A 145 11.73 -6.04 5.25
CA PRO A 145 11.30 -6.18 6.64
C PRO A 145 10.73 -4.91 7.25
N ARG A 146 11.27 -3.72 6.89
CA ARG A 146 10.73 -2.43 7.35
C ARG A 146 9.31 -2.20 6.81
N MET A 147 9.10 -2.44 5.53
CA MET A 147 7.80 -2.30 4.85
C MET A 147 6.77 -3.29 5.41
N LEU A 148 7.16 -4.56 5.60
CA LEU A 148 6.32 -5.59 6.21
C LEU A 148 5.93 -5.21 7.64
N SER A 149 6.87 -4.69 8.44
CA SER A 149 6.58 -4.22 9.79
C SER A 149 5.61 -3.03 9.80
N ALA A 150 5.73 -2.10 8.85
CA ALA A 150 4.80 -0.98 8.74
C ALA A 150 3.40 -1.46 8.39
N MET A 151 3.25 -2.31 7.36
CA MET A 151 1.96 -2.89 6.98
C MET A 151 1.33 -3.69 8.13
N LYS A 152 2.11 -4.53 8.83
CA LYS A 152 1.62 -5.25 10.02
C LYS A 152 1.07 -4.31 11.09
N LYS A 153 1.77 -3.22 11.40
CA LYS A 153 1.28 -2.21 12.37
C LYS A 153 -0.05 -1.59 11.96
N LEU A 154 -0.23 -1.31 10.67
CA LEU A 154 -1.52 -0.83 10.16
C LEU A 154 -2.63 -1.86 10.40
N PHE A 155 -2.38 -3.14 10.10
CA PHE A 155 -3.38 -4.20 10.29
C PHE A 155 -3.69 -4.48 11.76
N ASP A 156 -2.67 -4.51 12.63
CA ASP A 156 -2.86 -4.65 14.08
C ASP A 156 -3.73 -3.48 14.64
N GLU A 157 -3.53 -2.26 14.14
CA GLU A 157 -4.35 -1.10 14.53
C GLU A 157 -5.79 -1.18 13.99
N LEU A 158 -5.96 -1.65 12.76
CA LEU A 158 -7.28 -1.88 12.17
C LEU A 158 -8.07 -2.94 12.96
N GLU A 159 -7.43 -4.04 13.36
CA GLU A 159 -8.04 -5.07 14.20
C GLU A 159 -8.45 -4.50 15.57
N ARG A 160 -7.56 -3.72 16.20
CA ARG A 160 -7.85 -3.03 17.47
C ARG A 160 -9.07 -2.12 17.36
N ILE A 161 -9.17 -1.34 16.29
CA ILE A 161 -10.29 -0.43 16.04
C ILE A 161 -11.59 -1.22 15.78
N GLN A 162 -11.54 -2.26 14.95
CA GLN A 162 -12.70 -3.09 14.61
C GLN A 162 -13.24 -3.88 15.80
N GLY A 163 -12.38 -4.30 16.72
CA GLY A 163 -12.75 -4.98 17.96
C GLY A 163 -13.23 -4.04 19.08
N HIS A 164 -13.26 -2.72 18.86
CA HIS A 164 -13.71 -1.76 19.85
C HIS A 164 -15.24 -1.78 19.98
N SER A 165 -15.76 -1.76 21.21
CA SER A 165 -17.21 -1.82 21.48
C SER A 165 -18.01 -0.66 20.86
N ASP A 166 -17.33 0.45 20.57
CA ASP A 166 -17.91 1.65 19.95
C ASP A 166 -17.96 1.58 18.42
N PHE A 167 -17.51 0.46 17.83
CA PHE A 167 -17.50 0.21 16.38
C PHE A 167 -18.72 -0.62 15.91
N TYR A 168 -19.65 -0.96 16.81
CA TYR A 168 -20.84 -1.81 16.53
C TYR A 168 -22.13 -1.06 16.23
#